data_AF-A0A069PRL4-F1
#
_entry.id   AF-A0A069PRL4-F1
#
_cell.length_a   1.000
_cell.length_b   1.000
_cell.length_c   1.000
_cell.angle_alpha   90.00
_cell.angle_beta   90.00
_cell.angle_gamma   90.00
#
_symmetry.space_group_name_H-M   'P 1'
#
loop_
_entity.id
_entity.type
_entity.pdbx_description
1 polymer ?
#
loop_
_entity_poly.entity_id
_entity_poly.type
_entity_poly.pdbx_seq_one_letter_code
_entity_poly.pdbx_strand_id
1 'polypeptide(L)'
;MPEQISKYPDVTLQVLKGAGAKCGEGAEQKILKQCPAERFCSLPTGEICVYGIDGIANMTQISPREIATAIAPLVPPEPADPPAAVWVEAIILGIVFFAGIVLGRFLRKRRSVSP
;
A
#
# COMPACT_ATOMS: atom_id res chain seq x y z
N MET A 1 12.42 -11.04 -5.57
CA MET A 1 11.71 -12.32 -5.33
C MET A 1 11.88 -13.21 -6.54
N PRO A 2 12.08 -14.52 -6.38
CA PRO A 2 12.16 -15.43 -7.53
C PRO A 2 10.83 -15.38 -8.29
N GLU A 3 10.88 -15.03 -9.57
CA GLU A 3 9.69 -14.72 -10.37
C GLU A 3 8.65 -15.85 -10.38
N GLN A 4 9.12 -17.11 -10.39
CA GLN A 4 8.24 -18.29 -10.36
C GLN A 4 7.44 -18.40 -9.06
N ILE A 5 8.06 -18.07 -7.92
CA ILE A 5 7.43 -18.18 -6.60
C ILE A 5 6.30 -17.15 -6.45
N SER A 6 6.54 -15.92 -6.90
CA SER A 6 5.58 -14.82 -6.72
C SER A 6 4.49 -14.79 -7.78
N LYS A 7 4.79 -15.22 -9.01
CA LYS A 7 3.82 -15.21 -10.11
C LYS A 7 2.93 -16.45 -10.11
N TYR A 8 3.47 -17.59 -9.67
CA TYR A 8 2.74 -18.86 -9.60
C TYR A 8 2.91 -19.52 -8.23
N PRO A 9 2.38 -18.90 -7.16
CA PRO A 9 2.54 -19.41 -5.79
C PRO A 9 1.96 -20.82 -5.64
N ASP A 10 0.82 -21.10 -6.26
CA ASP A 10 0.16 -22.41 -6.14
C ASP A 10 0.95 -23.52 -6.86
N VAL A 11 1.53 -23.21 -8.02
CA VAL A 11 2.42 -24.13 -8.74
C VAL A 11 3.69 -24.37 -7.92
N THR A 12 4.23 -23.33 -7.32
CA THR A 12 5.39 -23.45 -6.43
C THR A 12 5.09 -24.36 -5.24
N LEU A 13 3.93 -24.20 -4.59
CA LEU A 13 3.50 -25.10 -3.52
C LEU A 13 3.41 -26.56 -4.01
N GLN A 14 2.89 -26.81 -5.21
CA GLN A 14 2.83 -28.16 -5.78
C GLN A 14 4.21 -28.75 -6.04
N VAL A 15 5.14 -27.96 -6.60
CA VAL A 15 6.52 -28.39 -6.83
C VAL A 15 7.22 -28.73 -5.51
N LEU A 16 7.05 -27.89 -4.49
CA LEU A 16 7.61 -28.12 -3.16
C LEU A 16 7.02 -29.38 -2.52
N LYS A 17 5.71 -29.59 -2.61
CA LYS A 17 5.07 -30.84 -2.16
C LYS A 17 5.63 -32.07 -2.89
N GLY A 18 5.79 -31.99 -4.21
CA GLY A 18 6.39 -33.05 -5.03
C GLY A 18 7.84 -33.34 -4.63
N ALA A 19 8.56 -32.34 -4.13
CA ALA A 19 9.91 -32.48 -3.57
C ALA A 19 9.95 -32.95 -2.10
N GLY A 20 8.79 -33.28 -1.50
CA GLY A 20 8.69 -33.80 -0.14
C GLY A 20 8.56 -32.73 0.95
N ALA A 21 8.29 -31.47 0.60
CA ALA A 21 7.95 -30.44 1.58
C ALA A 21 6.52 -30.62 2.10
N LYS A 22 6.32 -30.34 3.39
CA LYS A 22 4.98 -30.30 4.01
C LYS A 22 4.43 -28.89 3.90
N CYS A 23 3.51 -28.68 2.96
CA CYS A 23 3.01 -27.35 2.60
C CYS A 23 1.50 -27.24 2.82
N GLY A 24 1.04 -26.17 3.46
CA GLY A 24 -0.40 -25.91 3.61
C GLY A 24 -1.12 -26.85 4.58
N GLU A 25 -0.37 -27.58 5.40
CA GLU A 25 -0.88 -28.60 6.34
C GLU A 25 -0.78 -28.16 7.81
N GLY A 26 -0.42 -26.89 8.05
CA GLY A 26 -0.23 -26.38 9.42
C GLY A 26 0.97 -27.01 10.14
N ALA A 27 2.01 -27.39 9.40
CA ALA A 27 3.25 -27.88 9.98
C ALA A 27 3.86 -26.86 10.97
N GLU A 28 4.56 -27.35 11.97
CA GLU A 28 5.17 -26.52 13.01
C GLU A 28 6.13 -25.47 12.41
N GLN A 29 5.91 -24.19 12.75
CA GLN A 29 6.73 -23.07 12.29
C GLN A 29 7.77 -22.72 13.36
N LYS A 30 9.05 -23.03 13.10
CA LYS A 30 10.16 -22.80 14.03
C LYS A 30 10.85 -21.46 13.77
N ILE A 31 10.99 -21.09 12.50
CA ILE A 31 11.69 -19.88 12.05
C ILE A 31 10.68 -18.84 11.58
N LEU A 32 9.77 -19.22 10.68
CA LEU A 32 8.85 -18.30 10.00
C LEU A 32 7.50 -18.20 10.70
N LYS A 33 7.48 -17.79 11.98
CA LYS A 33 6.27 -17.82 12.86
C LYS A 33 5.07 -16.98 12.43
N GLN A 34 5.25 -16.09 11.45
CA GLN A 34 4.21 -15.18 10.96
C GLN A 34 3.66 -15.63 9.61
N CYS A 35 4.01 -16.84 9.17
CA CYS A 35 3.56 -17.36 7.90
C CYS A 35 2.10 -17.85 8.00
N PRO A 36 1.21 -17.47 7.07
CA PRO A 36 -0.09 -18.09 6.95
C PRO A 36 0.07 -19.61 6.75
N ALA A 37 -0.75 -20.41 7.44
CA ALA A 37 -0.61 -21.85 7.45
C ALA A 37 -0.70 -22.46 6.04
N GLU A 38 -1.53 -21.88 5.17
CA GLU A 38 -1.78 -22.32 3.79
C GLU A 38 -0.60 -22.03 2.86
N ARG A 39 0.22 -21.03 3.22
CA ARG A 39 1.37 -20.55 2.43
C ARG A 39 2.72 -21.00 3.00
N PHE A 40 2.70 -21.62 4.18
CA PHE A 40 3.86 -22.17 4.84
C PHE A 40 4.24 -23.54 4.28
N CYS A 41 5.54 -23.74 4.06
CA CYS A 41 6.14 -25.01 3.72
C CYS A 41 7.28 -25.33 4.67
N SER A 42 7.23 -26.51 5.30
CA SER A 42 8.35 -27.10 6.03
C SER A 42 9.13 -28.03 5.10
N LEU A 43 10.42 -27.74 4.91
CA LEU A 43 11.36 -28.53 4.13
C LEU A 43 12.34 -29.25 5.06
N PRO A 44 12.99 -30.34 4.59
CA PRO A 44 14.04 -31.01 5.38
C PRO A 44 15.19 -30.08 5.79
N THR A 45 15.47 -29.06 4.97
CA THR A 45 16.59 -28.12 5.16
C THR A 45 16.18 -26.77 5.73
N GLY A 46 14.89 -26.50 5.93
CA GLY A 46 14.44 -25.20 6.40
C GLY A 46 12.96 -24.92 6.21
N GLU A 47 12.60 -23.65 6.23
CA GLU A 47 11.22 -23.18 6.14
C GLU A 47 11.10 -22.11 5.05
N ILE A 48 9.97 -22.10 4.35
CA ILE A 48 9.69 -21.10 3.33
C ILE A 48 8.22 -20.70 3.35
N CYS A 49 7.97 -19.40 3.17
CA CYS A 49 6.64 -18.87 2.89
C CYS A 49 6.52 -18.59 1.39
N VAL A 50 5.53 -19.18 0.76
CA VAL A 50 5.24 -18.99 -0.66
C VAL A 50 4.10 -17.98 -0.79
N TYR A 51 4.45 -16.76 -1.19
CA TYR A 51 3.49 -15.68 -1.38
C TYR A 51 3.37 -15.30 -2.85
N GLY A 52 2.14 -15.00 -3.29
CA GLY A 52 1.88 -14.31 -4.54
C GLY A 52 2.12 -12.80 -4.45
N ILE A 53 1.94 -12.10 -5.56
CA ILE A 53 2.02 -10.63 -5.64
C ILE A 53 0.96 -9.97 -4.72
N ASP A 54 -0.23 -10.56 -4.68
CA ASP A 54 -1.35 -10.23 -3.79
C ASP A 54 -0.99 -10.40 -2.29
N GLY A 55 0.02 -11.21 -1.97
CA GLY A 55 0.51 -11.45 -0.61
C GLY A 55 1.65 -10.51 -0.17
N ILE A 56 2.08 -9.56 -1.00
CA ILE A 56 3.24 -8.70 -0.71
C ILE A 56 3.12 -7.95 0.62
N ALA A 57 1.94 -7.45 0.96
CA ALA A 57 1.71 -6.73 2.21
C ALA A 57 1.90 -7.61 3.47
N ASN A 58 1.81 -8.93 3.32
CA ASN A 58 1.98 -9.89 4.41
C ASN A 58 3.43 -10.41 4.52
N MET A 59 4.34 -9.92 3.67
CA MET A 59 5.74 -10.29 3.75
C MET A 59 6.41 -9.56 4.91
N THR A 60 7.03 -10.33 5.81
CA THR A 60 7.60 -9.81 7.06
C THR A 60 9.10 -9.54 6.96
N GLN A 61 9.76 -10.10 5.95
CA GLN A 61 11.20 -9.97 5.74
C GLN A 61 11.60 -8.73 4.93
N ILE A 62 10.66 -8.11 4.23
CA ILE A 62 10.91 -6.91 3.40
C ILE A 62 9.86 -5.87 3.76
N SER A 63 10.31 -4.69 4.19
CA SER A 63 9.42 -3.60 4.56
C SER A 63 8.79 -2.93 3.32
N PRO A 64 7.60 -2.32 3.45
CA PRO A 64 6.99 -1.56 2.35
C PRO A 64 7.89 -0.45 1.78
N ARG A 65 8.79 0.13 2.60
CA ARG A 65 9.74 1.16 2.15
C ARG A 65 10.83 0.60 1.26
N GLU A 66 11.35 -0.59 1.57
CA GLU A 66 12.34 -1.27 0.74
C GLU A 66 11.75 -1.67 -0.61
N ILE A 67 10.50 -2.15 -0.59
CA ILE A 67 9.74 -2.42 -1.83
C ILE A 67 9.57 -1.13 -2.60
N ALA A 68 9.04 -0.07 -1.98
CA ALA A 68 8.83 1.22 -2.62
C ALA A 68 10.11 1.76 -3.26
N THR A 69 11.27 1.60 -2.61
CA THR A 69 12.56 2.03 -3.18
C THR A 69 12.94 1.22 -4.42
N ALA A 70 12.64 -0.08 -4.44
CA ALA A 70 12.98 -0.97 -5.55
C ALA A 70 12.06 -0.83 -6.78
N ILE A 71 10.80 -0.45 -6.58
CA ILE A 71 9.81 -0.21 -7.66
C ILE A 71 9.59 1.27 -7.96
N ALA A 72 10.10 2.19 -7.13
CA ALA A 72 10.08 3.61 -7.44
C ALA A 72 10.71 3.77 -8.83
N PRO A 73 9.97 4.29 -9.81
CA PRO A 73 10.55 4.51 -11.10
C PRO A 73 11.73 5.48 -10.88
N LEU A 74 12.82 5.29 -11.63
CA LEU A 74 13.90 6.27 -11.78
C LEU A 74 13.39 7.56 -12.49
N VAL A 75 12.11 7.90 -12.30
CA VAL A 75 11.51 9.15 -12.72
C VAL A 75 12.30 10.22 -11.96
N PRO A 76 13.10 11.03 -12.66
CA PRO A 76 13.66 12.23 -12.07
C PRO A 76 12.49 12.98 -11.43
N PRO A 77 12.67 13.60 -10.25
CA PRO A 77 11.62 14.42 -9.68
C PRO A 77 11.09 15.31 -10.79
N GLU A 78 9.79 15.20 -11.10
CA GLU A 78 9.16 16.19 -11.97
C GLU A 78 9.54 17.55 -11.39
N PRO A 79 9.95 18.53 -12.23
CA PRO A 79 10.24 19.86 -11.73
C PRO A 79 9.01 20.30 -10.95
N ALA A 80 9.16 20.38 -9.63
CA ALA A 80 8.11 20.79 -8.74
C ALA A 80 7.52 22.07 -9.32
N ASP A 81 6.20 22.08 -9.55
CA ASP A 81 5.52 23.29 -10.01
C ASP A 81 6.02 24.46 -9.18
N PRO A 82 6.42 25.57 -9.82
CA PRO A 82 7.05 26.67 -9.13
C PRO A 82 6.15 27.09 -7.95
N PRO A 83 6.72 27.35 -6.76
CA PRO A 83 5.96 27.59 -5.53
C PRO A 83 4.90 28.69 -5.68
N ALA A 84 5.07 29.59 -6.65
CA ALA A 84 4.11 30.62 -7.03
C ALA A 84 2.70 30.08 -7.40
N ALA A 85 2.59 28.91 -8.06
CA ALA A 85 1.30 28.35 -8.46
C ALA A 85 0.43 27.96 -7.25
N VAL A 86 1.06 27.36 -6.22
CA VAL A 86 0.39 26.94 -4.99
C VAL A 86 -0.16 28.13 -4.19
N TRP A 87 0.56 29.25 -4.17
CA TRP A 87 0.09 30.47 -3.50
C TRP A 87 -1.11 31.09 -4.19
N VAL A 88 -1.16 31.08 -5.52
CA VAL A 88 -2.29 31.63 -6.29
C VAL A 88 -3.56 30.82 -6.01
N GLU A 89 -3.48 29.49 -6.02
CA GLU A 89 -4.63 28.63 -5.70
C GLU A 89 -5.13 28.82 -4.27
N ALA A 90 -4.21 28.88 -3.29
CA ALA A 90 -4.56 29.13 -1.89
C ALA A 90 -5.23 30.49 -1.68
N ILE A 91 -4.76 31.54 -2.38
CA ILE A 91 -5.36 32.88 -2.34
C ILE A 91 -6.77 32.86 -2.93
N ILE A 92 -6.97 32.23 -4.09
CA ILE A 92 -8.29 32.14 -4.73
C ILE A 92 -9.29 31.41 -3.84
N LEU A 93 -8.90 30.27 -3.26
CA LEU A 93 -9.74 29.51 -2.33
C LEU A 93 -10.09 30.34 -1.09
N GLY A 94 -9.12 31.06 -0.52
CA GLY A 94 -9.35 31.98 0.59
C GLY A 94 -10.37 33.07 0.25
N ILE A 95 -10.21 33.74 -0.90
CA ILE A 95 -11.14 34.79 -1.35
C ILE A 95 -12.56 34.26 -1.48
N VAL A 96 -12.74 33.11 -2.15
CA VAL A 96 -14.07 32.50 -2.35
C VAL A 96 -14.71 32.13 -1.02
N PHE A 97 -13.94 31.53 -0.10
CA PHE A 97 -14.42 31.15 1.23
C PHE A 97 -14.89 32.37 2.04
N PHE A 98 -14.08 33.42 2.11
CA PHE A 98 -14.45 34.64 2.83
C PHE A 98 -15.59 35.41 2.18
N ALA A 99 -15.64 35.49 0.84
CA ALA A 99 -16.77 36.07 0.12
C ALA A 99 -18.07 35.33 0.43
N GLY A 100 -18.05 33.99 0.47
CA GLY A 100 -19.18 33.17 0.88
C GLY A 100 -19.66 33.45 2.31
N ILE A 101 -18.73 33.59 3.27
CA ILE A 101 -19.07 33.93 4.67
C ILE A 101 -19.69 35.32 4.77
N VAL A 102 -19.10 36.31 4.12
CA VAL A 102 -19.59 37.70 4.17
C VAL A 102 -20.97 37.79 3.53
N LEU A 103 -21.16 37.21 2.35
CA LEU A 103 -22.44 37.18 1.66
C LEU A 103 -23.50 36.42 2.49
N GLY A 104 -23.14 35.28 3.07
CA GLY A 104 -24.00 34.51 3.96
C GLY A 104 -24.45 35.30 5.20
N ARG A 105 -23.53 36.03 5.84
CA ARG A 105 -23.87 36.92 6.96
C ARG A 105 -24.77 38.08 6.53
N PHE A 106 -24.52 38.67 5.36
CA PHE A 106 -25.33 39.77 4.83
C PHE A 106 -26.76 39.34 4.51
N LEU A 107 -26.91 38.17 3.86
CA LEU A 107 -28.21 37.59 3.54
C LEU A 107 -28.97 37.18 4.81
N ARG A 108 -28.27 36.60 5.81
CA ARG A 108 -28.88 36.28 7.12
C ARG A 108 -29.36 37.52 7.86
N LYS A 109 -28.58 38.61 7.84
CA LYS A 109 -28.95 39.89 8.47
C LYS A 109 -30.11 40.57 7.76
N ARG A 110 -30.22 40.48 6.42
CA ARG A 110 -31.38 40.98 5.68
C ARG A 110 -32.65 40.19 5.97
N ARG A 111 -32.54 38.86 6.11
CA ARG A 111 -33.68 37.99 6.40
C ARG A 111 -34.21 38.14 7.84
N SER A 112 -33.43 38.69 8.77
CA SER A 112 -33.85 39.01 10.14
C SER A 112 -34.43 40.41 10.33
N VAL A 113 -34.50 41.24 9.27
CA VAL A 113 -34.98 42.64 9.33
C VAL A 113 -36.24 42.85 8.47
N SER A 114 -36.76 41.81 7.82
CA SER A 114 -38.12 41.83 7.24
C SER A 114 -39.14 41.36 8.28
N PRO A 115 -40.04 42.23 8.77
CA PRO A 115 -41.27 41.82 9.46
C PRO A 115 -42.27 41.15 8.51
#